data_AF-A0A0F8ZAU6-F1
#
_entry.id   AF-A0A0F8ZAU6-F1
#
_cell.length_a   1.000
_cell.length_b   1.000
_cell.length_c   1.000
_cell.angle_alpha   90.00
_cell.angle_beta   90.00
_cell.angle_gamma   90.00
#
_symmetry.space_group_name_H-M   'P 1'
#
loop_
_entity.id
_entity.type
_entity.pdbx_description
1 polymer ?
#
loop_
_entity_poly.entity_id
_entity_poly.type
_entity_poly.pdbx_seq_one_letter_code
_entity_poly.pdbx_strand_id
1 'polypeptide(L)'
;MIEGLHFDIKFKEMKDHLEAKANHHFERKQFYFSQAQKLEEGNAEAMNYSGGDPVKVLKDKGNNHYQRMGFFQFMADHLVEGVTYRLSENDLMTLEFISRYFR
;
A
#
# COMPACT_ATOMS: atom_id res chain seq x y z
N MET A 1 -13.14 -10.08 29.23
CA MET A 1 -11.95 -10.30 28.38
C MET A 1 -11.51 -8.90 27.93
N ILE A 2 -10.25 -8.53 28.08
CA ILE A 2 -9.78 -7.20 27.66
C ILE A 2 -9.60 -7.26 26.13
N GLU A 3 -10.21 -6.34 25.40
CA GLU A 3 -10.25 -6.31 23.92
C GLU A 3 -8.92 -5.87 23.26
N GLY A 4 -7.80 -5.94 24.00
CA GLY A 4 -6.51 -5.43 23.54
C GLY A 4 -6.39 -3.90 23.60
N LEU A 5 -5.25 -3.41 23.12
CA LEU A 5 -4.96 -1.98 23.08
C LEU A 5 -5.73 -1.29 21.96
N HIS A 6 -6.17 -0.07 22.25
CA HIS A 6 -6.84 0.80 21.29
C HIS A 6 -6.17 2.17 21.30
N PHE A 7 -6.14 2.81 20.13
CA PHE A 7 -5.45 4.06 19.90
C PHE A 7 -6.40 5.07 19.28
N ASP A 8 -6.48 6.25 19.89
CA ASP A 8 -7.36 7.32 19.45
C ASP A 8 -6.59 8.24 18.49
N ILE A 9 -6.95 8.20 17.22
CA ILE A 9 -6.31 8.96 16.13
C ILE A 9 -7.26 10.07 15.68
N LYS A 10 -6.79 11.32 15.69
CA LYS A 10 -7.62 12.47 15.29
C LYS A 10 -7.86 12.45 13.78
N PHE A 11 -9.00 12.96 13.33
CA PHE A 11 -9.34 13.10 11.90
C PHE A 11 -8.18 13.58 11.03
N LYS A 12 -7.53 14.70 11.41
CA LYS A 12 -6.45 15.28 10.61
C LYS A 12 -5.27 14.31 10.46
N GLU A 13 -4.87 13.68 11.57
CA GLU A 13 -3.76 12.72 11.58
C GLU A 13 -4.08 11.49 10.73
N MET A 14 -5.31 10.98 10.84
CA MET A 14 -5.79 9.89 10.00
C MET A 14 -5.76 10.29 8.52
N LYS A 15 -6.30 11.47 8.18
CA LYS A 15 -6.37 11.95 6.79
C LYS A 15 -4.97 12.11 6.18
N ASP A 16 -4.08 12.81 6.88
CA ASP A 16 -2.69 13.02 6.44
C ASP A 16 -1.99 11.67 6.21
N HIS A 17 -2.19 10.68 7.10
CA HIS A 17 -1.60 9.34 6.95
C HIS A 17 -2.15 8.58 5.74
N LEU A 18 -3.47 8.56 5.56
CA LEU A 18 -4.09 7.85 4.43
C LEU A 18 -3.67 8.46 3.08
N GLU A 19 -3.61 9.79 2.98
CA GLU A 19 -3.12 10.49 1.79
C GLU A 19 -1.64 10.18 1.53
N ALA A 20 -0.80 10.17 2.58
CA ALA A 20 0.60 9.78 2.45
C ALA A 20 0.76 8.33 1.97
N LYS A 21 -0.09 7.40 2.44
CA LYS A 21 -0.08 6.00 1.99
C LYS A 21 -0.57 5.83 0.56
N ALA A 22 -1.60 6.58 0.15
CA ALA A 22 -2.04 6.62 -1.23
C ALA A 22 -0.89 7.06 -2.15
N ASN A 23 -0.21 8.16 -1.80
CA ASN A 23 0.94 8.67 -2.55
C ASN A 23 2.11 7.68 -2.59
N HIS A 24 2.47 7.08 -1.46
CA HIS A 24 3.51 6.05 -1.42
C HIS A 24 3.21 4.91 -2.40
N HIS A 25 1.99 4.38 -2.40
CA HIS A 25 1.62 3.31 -3.31
C HIS A 25 1.52 3.74 -4.77
N PHE A 26 1.17 5.00 -5.04
CA PHE A 26 1.25 5.58 -6.38
C PHE A 26 2.71 5.57 -6.90
N GLU A 27 3.67 6.03 -6.10
CA GLU A 27 5.09 6.00 -6.45
C GLU A 27 5.60 4.58 -6.65
N ARG A 28 5.23 3.64 -5.78
CA ARG A 28 5.60 2.22 -5.91
C ARG A 28 5.03 1.59 -7.17
N LYS A 29 3.79 1.90 -7.52
CA LYS A 29 3.17 1.48 -8.79
C LYS A 29 4.04 1.96 -9.96
N GLN A 30 4.34 3.26 -10.03
CA GLN A 30 5.15 3.82 -11.12
C GLN A 30 6.52 3.17 -11.20
N PHE A 31 7.19 2.98 -10.07
CA PHE A 31 8.45 2.27 -10.00
C PHE A 31 8.36 0.89 -10.65
N TYR A 32 7.42 0.03 -10.22
CA TYR A 32 7.32 -1.33 -10.75
C TYR A 32 6.97 -1.38 -12.24
N PHE A 33 6.08 -0.52 -12.73
CA PHE A 33 5.80 -0.44 -14.16
C PHE A 33 7.01 0.04 -14.96
N SER A 34 7.78 1.01 -14.45
CA SER A 34 9.02 1.44 -15.11
C SER A 34 10.08 0.32 -15.17
N GLN A 35 10.17 -0.52 -14.14
CA GLN A 35 11.08 -1.67 -14.14
C GLN A 35 10.61 -2.75 -15.13
N ALA A 36 9.30 -3.02 -15.20
CA ALA A 36 8.74 -3.96 -16.16
C ALA A 36 9.04 -3.51 -17.61
N GLN A 37 8.82 -2.22 -17.90
CA GLN A 37 9.11 -1.65 -19.22
C GLN A 37 10.59 -1.77 -19.59
N LYS A 38 11.52 -1.48 -18.66
CA LYS A 38 12.96 -1.63 -18.91
C LYS A 38 13.36 -3.07 -19.24
N LEU A 39 12.70 -4.06 -18.62
CA LEU A 39 12.95 -5.47 -18.93
C LEU A 39 12.40 -5.86 -20.31
N GLU A 40 11.22 -5.35 -20.68
CA GLU A 40 10.63 -5.56 -22.00
C GLU A 40 11.50 -4.95 -23.11
N GLU A 41 11.99 -3.72 -22.92
CA GLU A 41 12.86 -3.01 -23.86
C GLU A 41 14.26 -3.62 -23.94
N GLY A 42 14.76 -4.18 -22.84
CA GLY A 42 16.09 -4.78 -22.75
C GLY A 42 16.23 -6.11 -23.48
N ASN A 43 15.18 -6.60 -24.16
CA ASN A 43 15.14 -7.93 -24.76
C ASN A 43 15.66 -8.97 -23.75
N ALA A 44 15.13 -8.92 -22.53
CA ALA A 44 15.29 -10.02 -21.59
C ALA A 44 14.56 -11.21 -22.22
N GLU A 45 15.22 -11.89 -23.15
CA GLU A 45 14.85 -13.20 -23.65
C GLU A 45 14.46 -14.00 -22.43
N ALA A 46 13.37 -14.76 -22.57
CA ALA A 46 12.85 -15.65 -21.56
C ALA A 46 13.93 -16.66 -21.12
N MET A 47 14.90 -16.19 -20.35
CA MET A 47 15.73 -16.98 -19.48
C MET A 47 14.70 -17.73 -18.68
N ASN A 48 14.74 -19.05 -18.76
CA ASN A 48 13.89 -19.96 -18.01
C ASN A 48 14.16 -19.73 -16.52
N TYR A 49 13.65 -18.62 -15.99
CA TYR A 49 13.64 -18.31 -14.58
C TYR A 49 12.70 -19.33 -13.98
N SER A 50 13.26 -20.19 -13.14
CA SER A 50 12.52 -21.20 -12.37
C SER A 50 11.41 -20.61 -11.48
N GLY A 51 11.23 -19.28 -11.46
CA GLY A 51 10.22 -18.53 -10.73
C GLY A 51 9.15 -17.80 -11.58
N GLY A 52 9.06 -18.04 -12.89
CA GLY A 52 8.04 -17.45 -13.78
C GLY A 52 8.47 -16.18 -14.51
N ASP A 53 7.56 -15.58 -15.28
CA ASP A 53 7.81 -14.38 -16.09
C ASP A 53 8.08 -13.13 -15.21
N PRO A 54 9.31 -12.58 -15.21
CA PRO A 54 9.69 -11.46 -14.36
C PRO A 54 8.93 -10.16 -14.69
N VAL A 55 8.56 -9.94 -15.96
CA VAL A 55 7.77 -8.79 -16.38
C VAL A 55 6.37 -8.89 -15.78
N LYS A 56 5.75 -10.07 -15.89
CA LYS A 56 4.44 -10.34 -15.27
C LYS A 56 4.49 -10.13 -13.76
N VAL A 57 5.53 -10.63 -13.08
CA VAL A 57 5.68 -10.46 -11.62
C VAL A 57 5.78 -8.97 -11.23
N LEU A 58 6.52 -8.15 -11.98
CA LEU A 58 6.61 -6.72 -11.72
C LEU A 58 5.28 -6.00 -12.00
N LYS A 59 4.58 -6.35 -13.09
CA LYS A 59 3.25 -5.81 -13.39
C LYS A 59 2.24 -6.18 -12.31
N ASP A 60 2.26 -7.42 -11.83
CA ASP A 60 1.40 -7.89 -10.73
C ASP A 60 1.68 -7.12 -9.43
N LYS A 61 2.96 -6.86 -9.10
CA LYS A 61 3.34 -5.98 -7.97
C LYS A 61 2.86 -4.54 -8.15
N GLY A 62 3.01 -3.98 -9.36
CA GLY A 62 2.50 -2.65 -9.71
C GLY A 62 0.98 -2.55 -9.56
N ASN A 63 0.25 -3.57 -10.01
CA ASN A 63 -1.20 -3.67 -9.86
C ASN A 63 -1.64 -3.78 -8.40
N ASN A 64 -0.93 -4.53 -7.56
CA ASN A 64 -1.22 -4.59 -6.13
C ASN A 64 -1.10 -3.21 -5.47
N HIS A 65 -0.03 -2.46 -5.77
CA HIS A 65 0.13 -1.10 -5.29
C HIS A 65 -0.94 -0.15 -5.85
N TYR A 66 -1.36 -0.31 -7.10
CA TYR A 66 -2.47 0.48 -7.66
C TYR A 66 -3.79 0.26 -6.90
N GLN A 67 -4.11 -0.99 -6.57
CA GLN A 67 -5.29 -1.32 -5.77
C GLN A 67 -5.21 -0.71 -4.37
N ARG A 68 -4.04 -0.82 -3.70
CA ARG A 68 -3.84 -0.20 -2.38
C ARG A 68 -3.94 1.32 -2.44
N MET A 69 -3.33 1.97 -3.42
CA MET A 69 -3.44 3.41 -3.65
C MET A 69 -4.92 3.83 -3.72
N GLY A 70 -5.73 3.13 -4.53
CA GLY A 70 -7.17 3.41 -4.64
C GLY A 70 -7.92 3.20 -3.32
N PHE A 71 -7.58 2.14 -2.57
CA PHE A 71 -8.17 1.87 -1.27
C PHE A 71 -7.88 2.97 -0.24
N PHE A 72 -6.63 3.40 -0.12
CA PHE A 72 -6.24 4.49 0.80
C PHE A 72 -6.85 5.82 0.41
N GLN A 73 -6.87 6.16 -0.89
CA GLN A 73 -7.51 7.37 -1.38
C GLN A 73 -9.01 7.37 -1.06
N PHE A 74 -9.69 6.25 -1.33
CA PHE A 74 -11.11 6.10 -1.00
C PHE A 74 -11.37 6.35 0.48
N MET A 75 -10.58 5.75 1.39
CA MET A 75 -10.75 5.99 2.81
C MET A 75 -10.50 7.47 3.20
N ALA A 76 -9.44 8.09 2.67
CA ALA A 76 -9.12 9.50 2.94
C ALA A 76 -10.26 10.44 2.54
N ASP A 77 -10.91 10.17 1.40
CA ASP A 77 -12.01 10.95 0.85
C ASP A 77 -13.31 10.79 1.65
N HIS A 78 -13.45 9.69 2.41
CA HIS A 78 -14.68 9.34 3.13
C HIS A 78 -14.56 9.44 4.66
N LEU A 79 -13.46 10.00 5.18
CA LEU A 79 -13.35 10.30 6.61
C LEU A 79 -14.34 11.39 7.01
N VAL A 80 -15.01 11.19 8.15
CA VAL A 80 -15.85 12.19 8.81
C VAL A 80 -14.95 13.21 9.52
N GLU A 81 -15.11 14.49 9.17
CA GLU A 81 -14.39 15.60 9.77
C GLU A 81 -14.72 15.78 11.26
N GLY A 82 -13.75 16.24 12.05
CA GLY A 82 -13.93 16.54 13.48
C GLY A 82 -14.03 15.32 14.40
N VAL A 83 -13.98 14.11 13.87
CA VAL A 83 -14.08 12.86 14.64
C VAL A 83 -12.69 12.35 15.08
N THR A 84 -12.67 11.64 16.20
CA THR A 84 -11.53 10.81 16.64
C THR A 84 -11.84 9.34 16.36
N TYR A 85 -10.94 8.65 15.68
CA TYR A 85 -11.06 7.25 15.31
C TYR A 85 -10.34 6.39 16.35
N ARG A 86 -11.07 5.45 16.95
CA ARG A 86 -10.48 4.48 17.88
C ARG A 86 -10.10 3.22 17.10
N LEU A 87 -8.81 2.96 17.00
CA LEU A 87 -8.26 1.87 16.21
C LEU A 87 -7.74 0.74 17.09
N SER A 88 -8.08 -0.49 16.75
CA SER A 88 -7.44 -1.69 17.28
C SER A 88 -6.05 -1.90 16.64
N GLU A 89 -5.24 -2.80 17.20
CA GLU A 89 -3.97 -3.21 16.60
C GLU A 89 -4.15 -3.76 15.17
N ASN A 90 -5.27 -4.45 14.90
CA ASN A 90 -5.56 -4.96 13.56
C ASN A 90 -5.87 -3.82 12.57
N ASP A 91 -6.55 -2.78 13.02
CA ASP A 91 -6.79 -1.59 12.20
C ASP A 91 -5.48 -0.88 11.89
N LEU A 92 -4.59 -0.72 12.88
CA LEU A 92 -3.27 -0.12 12.68
C LEU A 92 -2.42 -0.89 11.66
N MET A 93 -2.48 -2.23 11.66
CA MET A 93 -1.81 -3.04 10.66
C MET A 93 -2.44 -2.89 9.27
N THR A 94 -3.77 -2.88 9.20
CA THR A 94 -4.52 -2.78 7.93
C THR A 94 -4.32 -1.43 7.27
N LEU A 95 -4.31 -0.37 8.08
CA LEU A 95 -4.05 1.00 7.65
C LEU A 95 -2.55 1.29 7.50
N GLU A 96 -1.68 0.30 7.73
CA GLU A 96 -0.23 0.41 7.61
C GLU A 96 0.39 1.53 8.46
N PHE A 97 -0.22 1.86 9.60
CA PHE A 97 0.42 2.66 10.65
C PHE A 97 1.63 1.94 11.23
N ILE A 98 1.51 0.61 11.32
CA ILE A 98 2.59 -0.25 11.76
C ILE A 98 2.88 -1.32 10.71
N SER A 99 4.17 -1.57 10.45
CA SER A 99 4.58 -2.66 9.58
C SER A 99 4.57 -3.98 10.34
N ARG A 100 4.10 -5.06 9.72
CA ARG A 100 4.24 -6.43 10.27
C ARG A 100 5.70 -6.84 10.53
N TYR A 101 6.67 -6.07 10.01
CA TYR A 101 8.09 -6.32 10.14
C TYR A 101 8.80 -5.44 11.18
N PHE A 102 8.10 -4.91 12.19
CA PHE A 102 8.77 -4.41 13.39
C PHE A 102 9.48 -5.60 14.10
N ARG A 103 10.74 -5.84 13.73
CA ARG A 103 11.73 -6.61 14.46
C ARG A 103 13.02 -5.80 14.51
#